data_AF-A0A535UGF5-F1
#
_entry.id   AF-A0A535UGF5-F1
#
_cell.length_a   1.000
_cell.length_b   1.000
_cell.length_c   1.000
_cell.angle_alpha   90.00
_cell.angle_beta   90.00
_cell.angle_gamma   90.00
#
_symmetry.space_group_name_H-M   'P 1'
#
loop_
_entity.id
_entity.type
_entity.pdbx_description
1 polymer ?
#
loop_
_entity_poly.entity_id
_entity_poly.type
_entity_poly.pdbx_seq_one_letter_code
_entity_poly.pdbx_strand_id
1 'polypeptide(L)'
;MRLQAPVTVAPTGRPVAIDALAVGASLEDVDTTLRSLVQVLLIAGIAGLLVTGSGAWLAAGRGLRPLTVLSRAVESVGRAGDLSRRLPERAQQDEVGQLTTAFNHSLDRVETTYHELEQLLEQQQRFVADASHELRTPLTTIRTDIEVMRRHPGLPPADRDRVLDNALTELRRLSQLVADLLTLAS
;
A
#
# COMPACT_ATOMS: atom_id res chain seq x y z
N MET A 1 -50.96 -49.84 -22.67
CA MET A 1 -50.66 -49.93 -24.12
C MET A 1 -51.25 -51.25 -24.62
N ARG A 2 -52.39 -51.22 -25.32
CA ARG A 2 -53.04 -52.44 -25.86
C ARG A 2 -52.33 -52.83 -27.16
N LEU A 3 -51.57 -53.92 -27.14
CA LEU A 3 -50.97 -54.51 -28.34
C LEU A 3 -52.00 -55.47 -28.97
N GLN A 4 -52.50 -55.14 -30.15
CA GLN A 4 -53.21 -56.07 -31.03
C GLN A 4 -52.19 -56.78 -31.90
N ALA A 5 -52.08 -58.10 -31.79
CA ALA A 5 -51.27 -58.91 -32.70
C ALA A 5 -52.02 -59.13 -34.03
N PRO A 6 -51.35 -59.08 -35.20
CA PRO A 6 -51.97 -59.42 -36.46
C PRO A 6 -52.21 -60.94 -36.54
N VAL A 7 -53.46 -61.35 -36.74
CA VAL A 7 -53.82 -62.75 -36.99
C VAL A 7 -53.69 -63.01 -38.49
N THR A 8 -52.66 -63.76 -38.88
CA THR A 8 -52.53 -64.30 -40.23
C THR A 8 -53.37 -65.57 -40.35
N VAL A 9 -54.42 -65.54 -41.17
CA VAL A 9 -55.31 -66.68 -41.38
C VAL A 9 -54.69 -67.60 -42.45
N ALA A 10 -54.35 -68.84 -42.09
CA ALA A 10 -53.94 -69.86 -43.05
C ALA A 10 -55.17 -70.37 -43.85
N PRO A 11 -55.03 -70.72 -45.15
CA PRO A 11 -56.16 -71.08 -46.01
C PRO A 11 -56.53 -72.55 -45.83
N THR A 12 -56.95 -72.97 -44.65
CA THR A 12 -57.69 -74.24 -44.42
C THR A 12 -58.48 -74.10 -43.13
N GLY A 13 -59.80 -74.35 -43.18
CA GLY A 13 -60.79 -74.01 -42.15
C GLY A 13 -60.71 -74.79 -40.83
N ARG A 14 -59.57 -74.78 -40.14
CA ARG A 14 -59.47 -75.17 -38.72
C ARG A 14 -58.91 -73.99 -37.91
N PRO A 15 -59.60 -73.50 -36.88
CA PRO A 15 -59.08 -72.43 -36.03
C PRO A 15 -57.87 -72.97 -35.26
N VAL A 16 -56.67 -72.50 -35.62
CA VAL A 16 -55.47 -72.68 -34.81
C VAL A 16 -55.47 -71.55 -33.79
N ALA A 17 -55.75 -71.88 -32.53
CA ALA A 17 -55.59 -70.93 -31.43
C ALA A 17 -54.08 -70.72 -31.20
N ILE A 18 -53.60 -69.51 -31.47
CA ILE A 18 -52.23 -69.12 -31.13
C ILE A 18 -52.27 -68.60 -29.71
N ASP A 19 -51.72 -69.37 -28.77
CA ASP A 19 -51.61 -68.96 -27.36
C ASP A 19 -50.47 -67.93 -27.25
N ALA A 20 -50.82 -66.66 -27.07
CA ALA A 20 -49.86 -65.57 -26.94
C ALA A 20 -49.48 -65.41 -25.45
N LEU A 21 -48.34 -65.96 -25.05
CA LEU A 21 -47.75 -65.73 -23.72
C LEU A 21 -47.05 -64.36 -23.69
N ALA A 22 -47.68 -63.39 -23.03
CA ALA A 22 -47.03 -62.12 -22.69
C ALA A 22 -46.26 -62.28 -21.36
N VAL A 23 -44.93 -62.35 -21.43
CA VAL A 23 -44.07 -62.34 -20.25
C VAL A 23 -43.85 -60.88 -19.84
N GLY A 24 -44.46 -60.45 -18.74
CA GLY A 24 -44.13 -59.18 -18.10
C GLY A 24 -42.87 -59.35 -17.26
N ALA A 25 -41.76 -58.73 -17.66
CA ALA A 25 -40.59 -58.61 -16.78
C ALA A 25 -40.92 -57.60 -15.66
N SER A 26 -40.56 -57.94 -14.41
CA SER A 26 -40.78 -57.04 -13.27
C SER A 26 -39.97 -55.76 -13.45
N LEU A 27 -40.64 -54.61 -13.40
CA LEU A 27 -40.00 -53.28 -13.42
C LEU A 27 -39.23 -52.98 -12.11
N GLU A 28 -39.39 -53.82 -11.09
CA GLU A 28 -38.81 -53.63 -9.76
C GLU A 28 -37.28 -53.79 -9.75
N ASP A 29 -36.74 -54.67 -10.61
CA ASP A 29 -35.29 -54.83 -10.78
C ASP A 29 -34.65 -53.61 -11.44
N VAL A 30 -35.36 -53.01 -12.40
CA VAL A 30 -34.93 -51.78 -13.10
C VAL A 30 -34.92 -50.60 -12.13
N ASP A 31 -35.99 -50.42 -11.35
CA ASP A 31 -36.09 -49.31 -10.40
C ASP A 31 -35.06 -49.42 -9.27
N THR A 32 -34.81 -50.64 -8.77
CA THR A 32 -33.76 -50.89 -7.76
C THR A 32 -32.37 -50.57 -8.30
N THR A 33 -32.09 -50.94 -9.55
CA THR A 33 -30.83 -50.62 -10.22
C THR A 33 -30.68 -49.11 -10.43
N LEU A 34 -31.73 -48.42 -10.87
CA LEU A 34 -31.73 -46.96 -11.03
C LEU A 34 -31.51 -46.24 -9.69
N ARG A 35 -32.16 -46.66 -8.60
CA ARG A 35 -31.92 -46.10 -7.26
C ARG A 35 -30.48 -46.30 -6.81
N SER A 36 -29.92 -47.49 -7.02
CA SER A 36 -28.52 -47.77 -6.71
C SER A 36 -27.57 -46.88 -7.51
N LEU A 37 -27.82 -46.69 -8.81
CA LEU A 37 -27.02 -45.79 -9.65
C LEU A 37 -27.10 -44.34 -9.16
N VAL A 38 -28.30 -43.86 -8.83
CA VAL A 38 -28.50 -42.51 -8.28
C VAL A 38 -27.76 -42.35 -6.95
N GLN A 39 -27.83 -43.33 -6.04
CA GLN A 39 -27.10 -43.29 -4.77
C GLN A 39 -25.59 -43.24 -4.99
N VAL A 40 -25.04 -44.09 -5.86
CA VAL A 40 -23.61 -44.08 -6.17
C VAL A 40 -23.18 -42.75 -6.79
N LEU A 41 -23.97 -42.21 -7.73
CA LEU A 41 -23.70 -40.90 -8.35
C LEU A 41 -23.75 -39.76 -7.33
N LEU A 42 -24.72 -39.77 -6.40
CA LEU A 42 -24.81 -38.76 -5.34
C LEU A 42 -23.61 -38.83 -4.39
N ILE A 43 -23.24 -40.03 -3.95
CA ILE A 43 -22.08 -40.23 -3.06
C ILE A 43 -20.80 -39.79 -3.76
N ALA A 44 -20.60 -40.22 -5.02
CA ALA A 44 -19.44 -39.83 -5.81
C ALA A 44 -19.39 -38.32 -6.07
N GLY A 45 -20.54 -37.70 -6.35
CA GLY A 45 -20.67 -36.26 -6.55
C GLY A 45 -20.31 -35.48 -5.30
N ILE A 46 -20.90 -35.82 -4.14
CA ILE A 46 -20.61 -35.18 -2.86
C ILE A 46 -19.13 -35.37 -2.48
N ALA A 47 -18.60 -36.59 -2.62
CA ALA A 47 -17.19 -36.87 -2.35
C ALA A 47 -16.28 -36.02 -3.25
N GLY A 48 -16.61 -35.92 -4.55
CA GLY A 48 -15.88 -35.07 -5.49
C GLY A 48 -15.90 -33.58 -5.11
N LEU A 49 -17.06 -33.05 -4.71
CA LEU A 49 -17.18 -31.68 -4.22
C LEU A 49 -16.36 -31.45 -2.94
N LEU A 50 -16.39 -32.37 -1.99
CA LEU A 50 -15.64 -32.25 -0.75
C LEU A 50 -14.13 -32.27 -1.01
N VAL A 51 -13.65 -33.17 -1.85
CA VAL A 51 -12.23 -33.28 -2.20
C VAL A 51 -11.75 -32.02 -2.93
N THR A 52 -12.48 -31.58 -3.95
CA THR A 52 -12.11 -30.39 -4.74
C THR A 52 -12.22 -29.11 -3.92
N GLY A 53 -13.29 -28.94 -3.14
CA GLY A 53 -13.49 -27.77 -2.28
C GLY A 53 -12.44 -27.67 -1.18
N SER A 54 -12.12 -28.79 -0.51
CA SER A 54 -11.06 -28.82 0.51
C SER A 54 -9.69 -28.55 -0.09
N GLY A 55 -9.41 -29.12 -1.27
CA GLY A 55 -8.17 -28.87 -2.01
C GLY A 55 -8.01 -27.41 -2.39
N ALA A 56 -9.06 -26.79 -2.94
CA ALA A 56 -9.07 -25.37 -3.31
C ALA A 56 -8.88 -24.46 -2.08
N TRP A 57 -9.55 -24.76 -0.96
CA TRP A 57 -9.42 -23.99 0.28
C TRP A 57 -7.99 -24.05 0.85
N LEU A 58 -7.39 -25.24 0.88
CA LEU A 58 -6.01 -25.42 1.34
C LEU A 58 -4.99 -24.75 0.41
N ALA A 59 -5.19 -24.85 -0.91
CA ALA A 59 -4.33 -24.22 -1.90
C ALA A 59 -4.40 -22.69 -1.82
N ALA A 60 -5.60 -22.11 -1.73
CA ALA A 60 -5.79 -20.67 -1.54
C ALA A 60 -5.17 -20.17 -0.24
N GLY A 61 -5.40 -20.87 0.88
CA GLY A 61 -4.82 -20.52 2.18
C GLY A 61 -3.29 -20.55 2.17
N ARG A 62 -2.68 -21.55 1.52
CA ARG A 62 -1.22 -21.64 1.38
C ARG A 62 -0.65 -20.62 0.40
N GLY A 63 -1.32 -20.39 -0.73
CA GLY A 63 -0.88 -19.45 -1.76
C GLY A 63 -0.93 -17.98 -1.32
N LEU A 64 -1.88 -17.61 -0.45
CA LEU A 64 -2.04 -16.24 0.06
C LEU A 64 -1.24 -15.95 1.34
N ARG A 65 -0.81 -16.98 2.08
CA ARG A 65 0.00 -16.82 3.30
C ARG A 65 1.22 -15.91 3.10
N PRO A 66 2.01 -16.01 2.00
CA PRO A 66 3.17 -15.17 1.79
C PRO A 66 2.84 -13.67 1.71
N LEU A 67 1.67 -13.29 1.18
CA LEU A 67 1.18 -11.92 1.12
C LEU A 67 0.80 -11.38 2.50
N THR A 68 0.15 -12.21 3.33
CA THR A 68 -0.20 -11.80 4.71
C THR A 68 1.05 -11.55 5.57
N VAL A 69 2.12 -12.32 5.37
CA VAL A 69 3.40 -12.11 6.05
C VAL A 69 4.04 -10.81 5.59
N LEU A 70 4.06 -10.55 4.28
CA LEU A 70 4.58 -9.31 3.70
C LEU A 70 3.82 -8.08 4.22
N SER A 71 2.48 -8.13 4.22
CA SER A 71 1.63 -7.04 4.73
C SER A 71 1.93 -6.71 6.20
N ARG A 72 2.07 -7.72 7.07
CA ARG A 72 2.45 -7.50 8.48
C ARG A 72 3.85 -6.90 8.63
N ALA A 73 4.79 -7.33 7.79
CA ALA A 73 6.15 -6.79 7.81
C ALA A 73 6.15 -5.31 7.39
N VAL A 74 5.44 -4.95 6.32
CA VAL A 74 5.23 -3.56 5.89
C VAL A 74 4.60 -2.72 7.01
N GLU A 75 3.54 -3.22 7.64
CA GLU A 75 2.88 -2.53 8.74
C GLU A 75 3.80 -2.35 9.96
N SER A 76 4.70 -3.31 10.20
CA SER A 76 5.68 -3.22 11.27
C SER A 76 6.75 -2.14 11.01
N VAL A 77 7.21 -1.98 9.76
CA VAL A 77 8.14 -0.91 9.37
C VAL A 77 7.46 0.44 9.54
N GLY A 78 6.24 0.60 9.04
CA GLY A 78 5.48 1.84 9.16
C GLY A 78 5.20 2.26 10.61
N ARG A 79 4.83 1.30 11.48
CA ARG A 79 4.56 1.60 12.91
C ARG A 79 5.83 1.92 13.72
N ALA A 80 6.97 1.31 13.38
CA ALA A 80 8.22 1.58 14.07
C ALA A 80 8.82 2.93 13.70
N GLY A 81 8.51 3.45 12.50
CA GLY A 81 9.13 4.66 11.96
C GLY A 81 10.61 4.49 11.57
N ASP A 82 11.15 3.27 11.70
CA ASP A 82 12.51 2.91 11.34
C ASP A 82 12.58 2.52 9.86
N LEU A 83 12.93 3.50 9.03
CA LEU A 83 13.07 3.33 7.58
C LEU A 83 14.28 2.47 7.20
N SER A 84 15.30 2.37 8.07
CA SER A 84 16.50 1.57 7.84
C SER A 84 16.20 0.06 7.87
N ARG A 85 15.08 -0.33 8.47
CA ARG A 85 14.61 -1.71 8.47
C ARG A 85 14.06 -2.11 7.10
N ARG A 86 14.65 -3.14 6.50
CA ARG A 86 14.21 -3.70 5.21
C ARG A 86 13.30 -4.92 5.39
N LEU A 87 12.45 -5.15 4.40
CA LEU A 87 11.67 -6.38 4.30
C LEU A 87 12.60 -7.56 3.95
N PRO A 88 12.37 -8.75 4.52
CA PRO A 88 13.23 -9.91 4.28
C PRO A 88 13.13 -10.35 2.81
N GLU A 89 14.28 -10.36 2.12
CA GLU A 89 14.36 -10.86 0.75
C GLU A 89 14.05 -12.36 0.71
N ARG A 90 13.23 -12.76 -0.27
CA ARG A 90 12.98 -14.17 -0.55
C ARG A 90 13.93 -14.66 -1.63
N ALA A 91 14.45 -15.86 -1.44
CA ALA A 91 15.26 -16.55 -2.45
C ALA A 91 14.50 -16.85 -3.76
N GLN A 92 13.16 -16.86 -3.70
CA GLN A 92 12.28 -17.13 -4.84
C GLN A 92 11.94 -15.83 -5.57
N GLN A 93 12.22 -15.75 -6.87
CA GLN A 93 11.89 -14.60 -7.73
C GLN A 93 10.43 -14.65 -8.23
N ASP A 94 9.49 -14.87 -7.32
CA ASP A 94 8.06 -14.81 -7.62
C ASP A 94 7.53 -13.36 -7.57
N GLU A 95 6.26 -13.17 -7.87
CA GLU A 95 5.59 -11.85 -7.85
C GLU A 95 5.70 -11.18 -6.47
N VAL A 96 5.73 -11.97 -5.39
CA VAL A 96 5.86 -11.44 -4.03
C VAL A 96 7.29 -10.98 -3.75
N GLY A 97 8.29 -11.68 -4.28
CA GLY A 97 9.69 -11.25 -4.29
C GLY A 97 9.86 -9.90 -5.00
N GLN A 98 9.30 -9.76 -6.21
CA GLN A 98 9.34 -8.50 -6.96
C GLN A 98 8.71 -7.33 -6.20
N LEU A 99 7.56 -7.56 -5.55
CA LEU A 99 6.91 -6.54 -4.71
C LEU A 99 7.77 -6.16 -3.49
N THR A 100 8.45 -7.14 -2.90
CA THR A 100 9.36 -6.92 -1.77
C THR A 100 10.53 -6.02 -2.19
N THR A 101 11.14 -6.29 -3.34
CA THR A 101 12.21 -5.46 -3.91
C THR A 101 11.73 -4.04 -4.22
N ALA A 102 10.58 -3.90 -4.87
CA ALA A 102 10.00 -2.59 -5.18
C ALA A 102 9.69 -1.76 -3.92
N PHE A 103 9.20 -2.41 -2.85
CA PHE A 103 8.96 -1.73 -1.59
C PHE A 103 10.26 -1.32 -0.89
N ASN A 104 11.28 -2.20 -0.86
CA ASN A 104 12.60 -1.85 -0.32
C ASN A 104 13.24 -0.67 -1.06
N HIS A 105 13.11 -0.58 -2.39
CA HIS A 105 13.52 0.61 -3.14
C HIS A 105 12.74 1.88 -2.77
N SER A 106 11.45 1.72 -2.47
CA SER A 106 10.63 2.85 -2.01
C SER A 106 11.08 3.34 -0.63
N LEU A 107 11.42 2.42 0.28
CA LEU A 107 12.00 2.75 1.59
C LEU A 107 13.34 3.49 1.45
N ASP A 108 14.21 3.01 0.57
CA ASP A 108 15.52 3.61 0.29
C ASP A 108 15.39 5.07 -0.19
N ARG A 109 14.42 5.32 -1.06
CA ARG A 109 14.13 6.66 -1.57
C ARG A 109 13.55 7.59 -0.49
N VAL A 110 12.70 7.07 0.39
CA VAL A 110 12.17 7.85 1.52
C VAL A 110 13.29 8.17 2.52
N GLU A 111 14.13 7.18 2.85
CA GLU A 111 15.29 7.36 3.75
C GLU A 111 16.26 8.42 3.21
N THR A 112 16.56 8.38 1.90
CA THR A 112 17.41 9.38 1.24
C THR A 112 16.81 10.78 1.31
N THR A 113 15.54 10.93 0.91
CA THR A 113 14.83 12.23 0.97
C THR A 113 14.79 12.79 2.40
N TYR A 114 14.61 11.91 3.39
CA TYR A 114 14.58 12.31 4.78
C TYR A 114 15.93 12.85 5.27
N HIS A 115 17.04 12.18 4.93
CA HIS A 115 18.39 12.67 5.24
C HIS A 115 18.69 14.01 4.56
N GLU A 116 18.31 14.17 3.29
CA GLU A 116 18.44 15.45 2.58
C GLU A 116 17.65 16.56 3.28
N LEU A 117 16.43 16.27 3.72
CA LEU A 117 15.61 17.23 4.46
C LEU A 117 16.23 17.62 5.80
N GLU A 118 16.76 16.66 6.57
CA GLU A 118 17.46 16.96 7.81
C GLU A 118 18.67 17.88 7.57
N GLN A 119 19.48 17.60 6.55
CA GLN A 119 20.61 18.45 6.19
C GLN A 119 20.18 19.87 5.81
N LEU A 120 19.10 20.01 5.03
CA LEU A 120 18.55 21.32 4.66
C LEU A 120 18.03 22.08 5.88
N LEU A 121 17.34 21.40 6.80
CA LEU A 121 16.84 22.02 8.03
C LEU A 121 17.99 22.47 8.93
N GLU A 122 19.06 21.67 9.06
CA GLU A 122 20.26 22.07 9.81
C GLU A 122 20.94 23.30 9.19
N GLN A 123 21.03 23.37 7.87
CA GLN A 123 21.58 24.52 7.15
C GLN A 123 20.70 25.76 7.34
N GLN A 124 19.38 25.60 7.24
CA GLN A 124 18.42 26.69 7.48
C GLN A 124 18.51 27.23 8.90
N GLN A 125 18.59 26.36 9.91
CA GLN A 125 18.74 26.77 11.31
C GLN A 125 20.04 27.54 11.54
N ARG A 126 21.16 27.09 10.97
CA ARG A 126 22.44 27.80 11.01
C ARG A 126 22.33 29.17 10.35
N PHE A 127 21.76 29.24 9.14
CA PHE A 127 21.54 30.51 8.44
C PHE A 127 20.70 31.49 9.25
N VAL A 128 19.60 31.05 9.88
CA VAL A 128 18.76 31.90 10.73
C VAL A 128 19.53 32.38 11.97
N ALA A 129 20.33 31.52 12.58
CA ALA A 129 21.18 31.89 13.71
C ALA A 129 22.22 32.95 13.31
N ASP A 130 22.93 32.73 12.20
CA ASP A 130 23.94 33.64 11.68
C ASP A 130 23.34 35.00 11.30
N ALA A 131 22.21 35.00 10.59
CA ALA A 131 21.47 36.23 10.28
C ALA A 131 21.06 36.98 11.56
N SER A 132 20.58 36.27 12.58
CA SER A 132 20.20 36.88 13.86
C SER A 132 21.41 37.52 14.57
N HIS A 133 22.57 36.88 14.49
CA HIS A 133 23.81 37.41 15.05
C HIS A 133 24.31 38.65 14.30
N GLU A 134 24.35 38.60 12.97
CA GLU A 134 24.77 39.71 12.12
C GLU A 134 23.84 40.93 12.24
N LEU A 135 22.54 40.74 12.47
CA LEU A 135 21.58 41.83 12.71
C LEU A 135 21.70 42.42 14.13
N ARG A 136 22.02 41.61 15.14
CA ARG A 136 22.10 42.07 16.54
C ARG A 136 23.22 43.08 16.76
N THR A 137 24.38 42.88 16.12
CA THR A 137 25.56 43.74 16.25
C THR A 137 25.27 45.20 15.86
N PRO A 138 24.88 45.53 14.61
CA PRO A 138 24.59 46.90 14.19
C PRO A 138 23.44 47.51 15.00
N LEU A 139 22.42 46.72 15.38
CA LEU A 139 21.31 47.20 16.22
C LEU A 139 21.79 47.60 17.62
N THR A 140 22.74 46.86 18.19
CA THR A 140 23.38 47.19 19.48
C THR A 140 24.23 48.46 19.38
N THR A 141 24.95 48.65 18.26
CA THR A 141 25.72 49.87 18.00
C THR A 141 24.80 51.08 17.90
N ILE A 142 23.75 51.03 17.08
CA ILE A 142 22.76 52.12 16.93
C ILE A 142 22.14 52.47 18.29
N ARG A 143 21.76 51.44 19.07
CA ARG A 143 21.23 51.67 20.43
C ARG A 143 22.24 52.39 21.31
N THR A 144 23.52 51.98 21.27
CA THR A 144 24.59 52.59 22.06
C THR A 144 24.80 54.05 21.66
N ASP A 145 24.82 54.35 20.36
CA ASP A 145 24.95 55.71 19.82
C ASP A 145 23.81 56.62 20.32
N ILE A 146 22.56 56.13 20.27
CA ILE A 146 21.39 56.86 20.81
C ILE A 146 21.51 57.05 22.33
N GLU A 147 21.96 56.04 23.07
CA GLU A 147 22.17 56.15 24.51
C GLU A 147 23.25 57.18 24.88
N VAL A 148 24.35 57.26 24.11
CA VAL A 148 25.41 58.26 24.27
C VAL A 148 24.87 59.68 24.06
N MET A 149 24.16 59.92 22.95
CA MET A 149 23.56 61.23 22.67
C MET A 149 22.57 61.65 23.77
N ARG A 150 21.78 60.70 24.29
CA ARG A 150 20.81 60.98 25.36
C ARG A 150 21.47 61.28 26.71
N ARG A 151 22.57 60.58 27.03
CA ARG A 151 23.30 60.82 28.29
C ARG A 151 24.10 62.12 28.26
N HIS A 152 24.50 62.62 27.08
CA HIS A 152 25.40 63.77 26.95
C HIS A 152 24.80 64.87 26.05
N PRO A 153 23.75 65.58 26.51
CA PRO A 153 23.04 66.57 25.70
C PRO A 153 23.88 67.79 25.29
N GLY A 154 25.00 68.04 25.99
CA GLY A 154 25.97 69.10 25.69
C GLY A 154 27.14 68.67 24.81
N LEU A 155 27.08 67.50 24.15
CA LEU A 155 28.08 67.06 23.18
C LEU A 155 28.39 68.18 22.17
N PRO A 156 29.67 68.49 21.91
CA PRO A 156 30.06 69.41 20.85
C PRO A 156 29.40 69.01 19.52
N PRO A 157 29.05 69.97 18.65
CA PRO A 157 28.37 69.69 17.38
C PRO A 157 29.09 68.61 16.55
N ALA A 158 30.42 68.72 16.45
CA ALA A 158 31.23 67.76 15.69
C ALA A 158 31.15 66.31 16.24
N ASP A 159 31.11 66.12 17.56
CA ASP A 159 31.02 64.78 18.15
C ASP A 159 29.61 64.21 18.01
N ARG A 160 28.58 65.06 18.11
CA ARG A 160 27.19 64.67 17.84
C ARG A 160 27.01 64.21 16.40
N ASP A 161 27.55 64.97 15.44
CA ASP A 161 27.47 64.63 14.02
C ASP A 161 28.16 63.29 13.74
N ARG A 162 29.32 63.03 14.36
CA ARG A 162 30.01 61.72 14.26
C ARG A 162 29.16 60.56 14.77
N VAL A 163 28.46 60.72 15.90
CA VAL A 163 27.60 59.65 16.45
C VAL A 163 26.39 59.41 15.54
N LEU A 164 25.80 60.47 14.97
CA LEU A 164 24.72 60.35 13.99
C LEU A 164 25.17 59.66 12.69
N ASP A 165 26.35 60.02 12.19
CA ASP A 165 26.93 59.41 10.98
C ASP A 165 27.22 57.92 11.17
N ASN A 166 27.69 57.52 12.35
CA ASN A 166 27.87 56.11 12.71
C ASN A 166 26.53 55.36 12.72
N ALA A 167 25.52 55.90 13.42
CA ALA A 167 24.19 55.27 13.47
C ALA A 167 23.55 55.15 12.07
N LEU A 168 23.69 56.18 11.22
CA LEU A 168 23.23 56.13 9.83
C LEU A 168 23.97 55.08 9.00
N THR A 169 25.28 54.91 9.25
CA THR A 169 26.09 53.89 8.57
C THR A 169 25.63 52.48 8.94
N GLU A 170 25.39 52.20 10.22
CA GLU A 170 24.89 50.91 10.67
C GLU A 170 23.45 50.63 10.19
N LEU A 171 22.59 51.66 10.10
CA LEU A 171 21.26 51.52 9.48
C LEU A 171 21.35 51.15 8.00
N ARG A 172 22.27 51.75 7.24
CA ARG A 172 22.51 51.36 5.84
C ARG A 172 23.01 49.93 5.75
N ARG A 173 23.90 49.51 6.65
CA ARG A 173 24.41 48.13 6.73
C ARG A 173 23.30 47.12 7.03
N LEU A 174 22.40 47.42 7.97
CA LEU A 174 21.21 46.62 8.25
C LEU A 174 20.30 46.48 7.03
N SER A 175 20.02 47.59 6.34
CA SER A 175 19.21 47.57 5.11
C SER A 175 19.85 46.71 4.02
N GLN A 176 21.17 46.77 3.86
CA GLN A 176 21.88 45.92 2.91
C GLN A 176 21.81 44.44 3.31
N LEU A 177 22.07 44.10 4.58
CA LEU A 177 21.95 42.73 5.08
C LEU A 177 20.54 42.16 4.84
N VAL A 178 19.48 42.93 5.12
CA VAL A 178 18.12 42.48 4.85
C VAL A 178 17.87 42.28 3.35
N ALA A 179 18.38 43.15 2.49
CA ALA A 179 18.28 42.99 1.05
C ALA A 179 19.02 41.73 0.55
N ASP A 180 20.22 41.47 1.09
CA ASP A 180 21.01 40.28 0.78
C ASP A 180 20.27 39.01 1.23
N LEU A 181 19.66 39.01 2.43
CA LEU A 181 18.86 37.90 2.95
C LEU A 181 17.61 37.62 2.08
N LEU A 182 16.92 38.67 1.61
CA LEU A 182 15.76 38.53 0.72
C LEU A 182 16.14 37.99 -0.66
N THR A 183 17.33 38.34 -1.15
CA THR A 183 17.86 37.84 -2.44
C THR A 183 18.29 36.38 -2.34
N LEU A 184 18.79 35.94 -1.18
CA LEU A 184 19.17 34.54 -0.95
C LEU A 184 17.95 33.64 -0.70
N ALA A 185 16.85 34.19 -0.20
CA ALA A 185 15.62 33.47 0.11
C ALA A 185 14.64 33.35 -1.08
N SER A 186 14.90 34.05 -2.20
CA SER A 186 14.10 34.04 -3.43
C SER A 186 14.68 33.12 -4.50
#